data_AF-A0A9X6U5G0-F1
#
_entry.id   AF-A0A9X6U5G0-F1
#
_cell.length_a   1.000
_cell.length_b   1.000
_cell.length_c   1.000
_cell.angle_alpha   90.00
_cell.angle_beta   90.00
_cell.angle_gamma   90.00
#
_symmetry.space_group_name_H-M   'P 1'
#
loop_
_entity.id
_entity.type
_entity.pdbx_description
1 polymer ?
#
loop_
_entity_poly.entity_id
_entity_poly.type
_entity_poly.pdbx_seq_one_letter_code
_entity_poly.pdbx_strand_id
1 'polypeptide(L)'
;MSINSNGNVVTINGKTYKGNSIVSKNGKVFVDGQLAEDKEMNSVTIIIEGNVGELTTDCPVTVQGDVLGSIKTEGSVTCNKVGKNITAGGSIACDEVGGNVNAGGSVRCDDVKGNVFAGGSIRCN
;
A
#
# COMPACT_ATOMS: atom_id res chain seq x y z
N MET A 1 8.54 7.15 -2.15
CA MET A 1 7.84 5.84 -2.06
C MET A 1 8.84 4.68 -2.11
N SER A 2 8.61 3.62 -1.34
CA SER A 2 9.31 2.33 -1.43
C SER A 2 8.34 1.14 -1.29
N ILE A 3 8.62 0.05 -1.99
CA ILE A 3 7.87 -1.19 -1.99
C ILE A 3 8.87 -2.33 -1.88
N ASN A 4 8.77 -3.16 -0.85
CA ASN A 4 9.46 -4.43 -0.80
C ASN A 4 8.53 -5.49 -1.39
N SER A 5 8.83 -5.90 -2.62
CA SER A 5 8.03 -6.84 -3.39
C SER A 5 8.48 -8.28 -3.27
N ASN A 6 9.61 -8.61 -2.64
CA ASN A 6 10.12 -9.99 -2.53
C ASN A 6 10.18 -10.74 -3.89
N GLY A 7 10.49 -10.04 -4.98
CA GLY A 7 10.54 -10.62 -6.34
C GLY A 7 9.20 -10.70 -7.05
N ASN A 8 8.11 -10.24 -6.42
CA ASN A 8 6.78 -10.20 -7.00
C ASN A 8 6.61 -9.06 -8.00
N VAL A 9 5.54 -9.19 -8.77
CA VAL A 9 5.16 -8.23 -9.81
C VAL A 9 4.35 -7.11 -9.17
N VAL A 10 4.70 -5.86 -9.47
CA VAL A 10 4.00 -4.67 -8.97
C VAL A 10 3.71 -3.74 -10.14
N THR A 11 2.48 -3.27 -10.23
CA THR A 11 2.06 -2.33 -11.26
C THR A 11 1.92 -0.92 -10.67
N ILE A 12 2.66 0.05 -11.22
CA ILE A 12 2.59 1.47 -10.84
C ILE A 12 2.15 2.25 -12.07
N ASN A 13 1.03 2.98 -11.98
CA ASN A 13 0.47 3.77 -13.08
C ASN A 13 0.32 2.99 -14.41
N GLY A 14 -0.11 1.72 -14.33
CA GLY A 14 -0.31 0.86 -15.50
C GLY A 14 0.96 0.23 -16.07
N LYS A 15 2.12 0.48 -15.46
CA LYS A 15 3.39 -0.17 -15.82
C LYS A 15 3.82 -1.19 -14.78
N THR A 16 4.28 -2.31 -15.27
CA THR A 16 4.63 -3.46 -14.43
C THR A 16 6.13 -3.51 -14.18
N TYR A 17 6.50 -3.67 -12.91
CA TYR A 17 7.86 -3.76 -12.41
C TYR A 17 8.01 -5.06 -11.64
N LYS A 18 9.17 -5.71 -11.77
CA LYS A 18 9.49 -6.94 -11.04
C LYS A 18 10.87 -6.79 -10.43
N GLY A 19 10.94 -6.94 -9.12
CA GLY A 19 12.18 -6.84 -8.34
C GLY A 19 11.90 -7.12 -6.87
N ASN A 20 12.91 -7.00 -6.02
CA ASN A 20 12.76 -7.08 -4.57
C ASN A 20 12.42 -5.73 -3.95
N SER A 21 13.02 -4.66 -4.48
CA SER A 21 12.82 -3.30 -4.00
C SER A 21 12.41 -2.39 -5.15
N ILE A 22 11.24 -1.76 -5.04
CA ILE A 22 10.74 -0.80 -6.02
C ILE A 22 10.60 0.55 -5.32
N VAL A 23 11.34 1.54 -5.79
CA VAL A 23 11.40 2.87 -5.18
C VAL A 23 10.93 3.90 -6.21
N SER A 24 9.90 4.67 -5.88
CA SER A 24 9.51 5.84 -6.67
C SER A 24 9.93 7.12 -5.94
N LYS A 25 10.74 7.93 -6.60
CA LYS A 25 11.36 9.16 -6.08
C LYS A 25 11.58 10.14 -7.23
N ASN A 26 11.22 11.42 -7.04
CA ASN A 26 11.47 12.49 -8.01
C ASN A 26 10.94 12.18 -9.42
N GLY A 27 9.77 11.54 -9.53
CA GLY A 27 9.22 11.12 -10.82
C GLY A 27 10.00 9.98 -11.51
N LYS A 28 10.89 9.29 -10.79
CA LYS A 28 11.62 8.14 -11.32
C LYS A 28 11.27 6.89 -10.55
N VAL A 29 11.18 5.77 -11.25
CA VAL A 29 11.02 4.45 -10.63
C VAL A 29 12.35 3.72 -10.72
N PHE A 30 12.80 3.20 -9.59
CA PHE A 30 13.99 2.36 -9.47
C PHE A 30 13.57 0.96 -9.05
N VAL A 31 14.10 -0.06 -9.72
CA VAL A 31 13.88 -1.47 -9.40
C VAL A 31 15.23 -2.06 -9.03
N ASP A 32 15.34 -2.59 -7.82
CA ASP A 32 16.58 -3.13 -7.25
C ASP A 32 17.76 -2.15 -7.34
N GLY A 33 17.45 -0.85 -7.21
CA GLY A 33 18.42 0.25 -7.28
C GLY A 33 18.75 0.73 -8.71
N GLN A 34 18.27 0.05 -9.74
CA GLN A 34 18.46 0.45 -11.15
C GLN A 34 17.30 1.32 -11.64
N LEU A 35 17.59 2.33 -12.44
CA LEU A 35 16.56 3.18 -13.04
C LEU A 35 15.72 2.38 -14.04
N ALA A 36 14.42 2.26 -13.75
CA ALA A 36 13.44 1.60 -14.62
C ALA A 36 12.57 2.61 -15.39
N GLU A 37 12.32 3.79 -14.81
CA GLU A 37 11.51 4.83 -15.44
C GLU A 37 11.99 6.24 -15.08
N ASP A 38 11.94 7.15 -16.06
CA ASP A 38 12.30 8.56 -15.92
C ASP A 38 11.18 9.46 -16.46
N LYS A 39 10.02 9.49 -15.77
CA LYS A 39 8.88 10.32 -16.14
C LYS A 39 8.12 10.81 -14.91
N GLU A 40 8.01 12.12 -14.77
CA GLU A 40 7.19 12.76 -13.73
C GLU A 40 5.77 12.18 -13.69
N MET A 41 5.39 11.69 -12.50
CA MET A 41 4.05 11.19 -12.19
C MET A 41 3.39 12.16 -11.22
N ASN A 42 2.34 12.86 -11.67
CA ASN A 42 1.61 13.84 -10.88
C ASN A 42 0.62 13.20 -9.87
N SER A 43 0.25 11.95 -10.11
CA SER A 43 -0.48 11.09 -9.19
C SER A 43 0.04 9.67 -9.35
N VAL A 44 0.14 8.92 -8.26
CA VAL A 44 0.68 7.56 -8.26
C VAL A 44 -0.42 6.63 -7.81
N THR A 45 -1.00 5.89 -8.76
CA THR A 45 -1.86 4.74 -8.47
C THR A 45 -0.98 3.51 -8.47
N ILE A 46 -0.90 2.83 -7.33
CA ILE A 46 -0.17 1.57 -7.20
C ILE A 46 -1.18 0.46 -7.13
N ILE A 47 -1.07 -0.48 -8.07
CA ILE A 47 -1.84 -1.72 -8.15
C ILE A 47 -0.87 -2.86 -7.94
N ILE A 48 -1.05 -3.59 -6.85
CA ILE A 48 -0.18 -4.71 -6.51
C ILE A 48 -0.92 -5.99 -6.87
N GLU A 49 -0.47 -6.66 -7.93
CA GLU A 49 -0.94 -7.99 -8.33
C GLU A 49 -0.04 -9.05 -7.68
N GLY A 50 -0.42 -9.49 -6.48
CA GLY A 50 0.30 -10.49 -5.70
C GLY A 50 0.78 -9.98 -4.35
N ASN A 51 1.71 -10.72 -3.75
CA ASN A 51 2.09 -10.54 -2.35
C ASN A 51 3.24 -9.55 -2.18
N VAL A 52 3.07 -8.46 -1.42
CA VAL A 52 4.19 -7.56 -1.07
C VAL A 52 4.57 -7.69 0.40
N GLY A 53 5.87 -7.54 0.68
CA GLY A 53 6.40 -7.55 2.03
C GLY A 53 6.07 -6.28 2.79
N GLU A 54 6.45 -5.11 2.28
CA GLU A 54 6.19 -3.82 2.95
C GLU A 54 5.96 -2.72 1.91
N LEU A 55 5.06 -1.79 2.23
CA LEU A 55 4.72 -0.66 1.36
C LEU A 55 4.76 0.65 2.14
N THR A 56 5.52 1.64 1.64
CA THR A 56 5.59 3.00 2.20
C THR A 56 5.44 4.07 1.11
N THR A 57 4.41 4.92 1.19
CA THR A 57 4.15 5.98 0.19
C THR A 57 3.36 7.16 0.76
N ASP A 58 3.58 8.36 0.25
CA ASP A 58 2.81 9.57 0.55
C ASP A 58 1.52 9.73 -0.29
N CYS A 59 1.26 8.82 -1.23
CA CYS A 59 0.12 8.87 -2.15
C CYS A 59 -0.92 7.78 -1.83
N PRO A 60 -2.18 7.93 -2.26
CA PRO A 60 -3.18 6.88 -2.13
C PRO A 60 -2.77 5.55 -2.81
N VAL A 61 -3.23 4.42 -2.27
CA VAL A 61 -2.84 3.07 -2.70
C VAL A 61 -4.06 2.20 -2.94
N THR A 62 -4.01 1.33 -3.96
CA THR A 62 -4.98 0.26 -4.18
C THR A 62 -4.28 -1.09 -4.38
N VAL A 63 -4.28 -1.94 -3.35
CA VAL A 63 -3.69 -3.28 -3.40
C VAL A 63 -4.77 -4.28 -3.86
N GLN A 64 -4.53 -4.98 -4.96
CA GLN A 64 -5.43 -6.03 -5.45
C GLN A 64 -5.05 -7.44 -4.95
N GLY A 65 -3.78 -7.65 -4.57
CA GLY A 65 -3.30 -8.85 -3.89
C GLY A 65 -3.24 -8.70 -2.36
N ASP A 66 -2.48 -9.60 -1.70
CA ASP A 66 -2.28 -9.53 -0.26
C ASP A 66 -1.00 -8.76 0.08
N VAL A 67 -0.97 -8.07 1.21
CA VAL A 67 0.26 -7.53 1.78
C VAL A 67 0.67 -8.40 2.95
N LEU A 68 1.77 -9.13 2.84
CA LEU A 68 2.23 -10.03 3.92
C LEU A 68 2.75 -9.26 5.14
N GLY A 69 3.22 -8.02 4.96
CA GLY A 69 3.64 -7.16 6.05
C GLY A 69 2.71 -5.98 6.26
N SER A 70 3.28 -4.77 6.31
CA SER A 70 2.56 -3.56 6.71
C SER A 70 2.42 -2.58 5.54
N ILE A 71 1.36 -1.79 5.58
CA ILE A 71 1.15 -0.64 4.68
C ILE A 71 1.30 0.63 5.50
N LYS A 72 2.11 1.57 5.04
CA LYS A 72 2.23 2.91 5.61
C LYS A 72 2.02 3.95 4.52
N THR A 73 1.07 4.84 4.72
CA THR A 73 0.86 5.94 3.80
C THR A 73 0.29 7.20 4.43
N GLU A 74 0.50 8.35 3.80
CA GLU A 74 -0.22 9.59 4.11
C GLU A 74 -1.57 9.67 3.37
N GLY A 75 -1.74 8.87 2.31
CA GLY A 75 -2.95 8.82 1.49
C GLY A 75 -4.03 7.88 2.04
N SER A 76 -5.04 7.59 1.21
CA SER A 76 -6.04 6.56 1.51
C SER A 76 -5.57 5.19 1.01
N VAL A 77 -5.99 4.12 1.69
CA VAL A 77 -5.64 2.73 1.35
C VAL A 77 -6.90 1.96 1.00
N THR A 78 -6.85 1.26 -0.14
CA THR A 78 -7.78 0.17 -0.45
C THR A 78 -6.97 -1.12 -0.58
N CYS A 79 -7.34 -2.19 0.13
CA CYS A 79 -6.67 -3.49 0.05
C CYS A 79 -7.63 -4.66 0.29
N ASN A 80 -7.23 -5.88 -0.06
CA ASN A 80 -7.97 -7.07 0.34
C ASN A 80 -7.48 -7.55 1.71
N LYS A 81 -6.25 -8.10 1.76
CA LYS A 81 -5.67 -8.65 2.98
C LYS A 81 -4.34 -8.01 3.34
N VAL A 82 -4.12 -7.74 4.63
CA VAL A 82 -2.84 -7.28 5.18
C VAL A 82 -2.45 -8.15 6.38
N GLY A 83 -1.29 -8.79 6.34
CA GLY A 83 -0.82 -9.71 7.37
C GLY A 83 -0.39 -9.02 8.67
N LYS A 84 0.00 -7.73 8.61
CA LYS A 84 0.41 -6.94 9.78
C LYS A 84 -0.43 -5.68 9.93
N ASN A 85 0.20 -4.50 10.03
CA ASN A 85 -0.48 -3.26 10.38
C ASN A 85 -0.75 -2.39 9.15
N ILE A 86 -1.80 -1.57 9.20
CA ILE A 86 -2.05 -0.50 8.25
C ILE A 86 -1.97 0.83 8.98
N THR A 87 -1.22 1.78 8.43
CA THR A 87 -1.20 3.17 8.87
C THR A 87 -1.45 4.07 7.66
N ALA A 88 -2.50 4.88 7.71
CA ALA A 88 -2.90 5.78 6.63
C ALA A 88 -3.22 7.17 7.19
N GLY A 89 -2.73 8.24 6.57
CA GLY A 89 -3.19 9.60 6.85
C GLY A 89 -4.63 9.84 6.37
N GLY A 90 -5.05 9.14 5.30
CA GLY A 90 -6.40 9.17 4.76
C GLY A 90 -7.34 8.11 5.34
N SER A 91 -8.31 7.67 4.53
CA SER A 91 -9.25 6.60 4.92
C SER A 91 -8.68 5.23 4.54
N ILE A 92 -9.08 4.19 5.28
CA ILE A 92 -8.68 2.80 5.02
C ILE A 92 -9.92 1.99 4.67
N ALA A 93 -9.88 1.26 3.57
CA ALA A 93 -10.85 0.24 3.19
C ALA A 93 -10.09 -1.08 2.98
N CYS A 94 -10.24 -2.06 3.87
CA CYS A 94 -9.55 -3.33 3.74
C CYS A 94 -10.35 -4.50 4.28
N ASP A 95 -10.41 -5.63 3.58
CA ASP A 95 -11.23 -6.77 4.02
C ASP A 95 -10.66 -7.37 5.32
N GLU A 96 -9.43 -7.91 5.28
CA GLU A 96 -8.81 -8.58 6.44
C GLU A 96 -7.47 -7.94 6.85
N VAL A 97 -7.29 -7.67 8.14
CA VAL A 97 -6.02 -7.19 8.70
C VAL A 97 -5.58 -8.03 9.89
N GLY A 98 -4.40 -8.64 9.80
CA GLY A 98 -3.80 -9.47 10.85
C GLY A 98 -3.22 -8.68 12.03
N GLY A 99 -3.09 -7.36 11.92
CA GLY A 99 -2.57 -6.46 12.94
C GLY A 99 -3.47 -5.26 13.21
N ASN A 100 -2.87 -4.13 13.60
CA ASN A 100 -3.58 -2.90 13.93
C ASN A 100 -3.85 -2.03 12.69
N VAL A 101 -4.94 -1.28 12.73
CA VAL A 101 -5.34 -0.31 11.71
C VAL A 101 -5.34 1.09 12.32
N ASN A 102 -4.67 2.04 11.67
CA ASN A 102 -4.61 3.44 12.09
C ASN A 102 -4.89 4.34 10.89
N ALA A 103 -6.03 5.04 10.88
CA ALA A 103 -6.42 5.98 9.85
C ALA A 103 -6.58 7.39 10.42
N GLY A 104 -6.08 8.41 9.71
CA GLY A 104 -6.49 9.79 9.97
C GLY A 104 -7.94 10.06 9.55
N GLY A 105 -8.44 9.33 8.54
CA GLY A 105 -9.81 9.39 8.05
C GLY A 105 -10.73 8.33 8.66
N SER A 106 -11.64 7.78 7.84
CA SER A 106 -12.54 6.69 8.25
C SER A 106 -11.92 5.32 7.97
N VAL A 107 -12.31 4.30 8.74
CA VAL A 107 -11.94 2.90 8.51
C VAL A 107 -13.16 2.10 8.12
N ARG A 108 -13.06 1.38 7.01
CA ARG A 108 -13.96 0.30 6.61
C ARG A 108 -13.18 -1.00 6.57
N CYS A 109 -13.65 -2.01 7.28
CA CYS A 109 -13.05 -3.33 7.21
C CYS A 109 -14.07 -4.46 7.30
N ASP A 110 -13.65 -5.70 7.08
CA ASP A 110 -14.45 -6.88 7.47
C ASP A 110 -13.89 -7.41 8.80
N ASP A 111 -12.67 -7.97 8.78
CA ASP A 111 -12.02 -8.52 9.98
C ASP A 111 -10.67 -7.85 10.30
N VAL A 112 -10.45 -7.54 11.59
CA VAL A 112 -9.19 -7.01 12.10
C VAL A 112 -8.81 -7.75 13.38
N LYS A 113 -7.65 -8.39 13.38
CA LYS A 113 -7.15 -9.12 14.56
C LYS A 113 -6.56 -8.21 15.64
N GLY A 114 -6.15 -7.00 15.27
CA GLY A 114 -5.62 -5.99 16.19
C GLY A 114 -6.63 -4.89 16.54
N ASN A 115 -6.11 -3.75 16.96
CA ASN A 115 -6.92 -2.57 17.30
C ASN A 115 -7.16 -1.69 16.06
N VAL A 116 -8.32 -1.02 16.03
CA VAL A 116 -8.68 -0.07 14.97
C VAL A 116 -8.78 1.33 15.55
N PHE A 117 -8.01 2.26 14.98
CA PHE A 117 -8.06 3.69 15.27
C PHE A 117 -8.40 4.45 14.00
N ALA A 118 -9.35 5.38 14.11
CA ALA A 118 -9.77 6.26 13.03
C ALA A 118 -10.01 7.67 13.57
N GLY A 119 -9.60 8.69 12.84
CA GLY A 119 -10.03 10.07 13.12
C GLY A 119 -11.51 10.30 12.75
N GLY A 120 -12.05 9.48 11.85
CA GLY A 120 -13.45 9.50 11.41
C GLY A 120 -14.28 8.33 11.95
N SER A 121 -15.13 7.76 11.09
CA SER A 121 -15.99 6.63 11.45
C SER A 121 -15.28 5.29 11.28
N ILE A 122 -15.62 4.31 12.11
CA ILE A 122 -15.17 2.92 11.99
C ILE A 122 -16.38 2.04 11.64
N ARG A 123 -16.30 1.29 10.54
CA ARG A 123 -17.26 0.22 10.19
C ARG A 123 -16.51 -1.05 9.88
N CYS A 124 -16.66 -2.06 10.73
CA CYS A 124 -16.11 -3.38 10.48
C CYS A 124 -17.20 -4.44 10.63
N ASN A 125 -17.33 -5.34 9.66
CA ASN A 125 -18.46 -6.27 9.50
C ASN A 125 -18.07 -7.73 9.69
#